data_AF-A0A420HZ90-F1
#
_entry.id   AF-A0A420HZ90-F1
#
_cell.length_a   1.000
_cell.length_b   1.000
_cell.length_c   1.000
_cell.angle_alpha   90.00
_cell.angle_beta   90.00
_cell.angle_gamma   90.00
#
_symmetry.space_group_name_H-M   'P 1'
#
loop_
_entity.id
_entity.type
_entity.pdbx_description
1 polymer ?
#
loop_
_entity_poly.entity_id
_entity_poly.type
_entity_poly.pdbx_seq_one_letter_code
_entity_poly.pdbx_strand_id
1 'polypeptide(L)'
;MNPSYPSSQRRRKYLSSEDCIRVKTLRKYTNKTIQQIANDLGLSWYQVQHACARHSESPNIRTGRPPARRMSYLDLSLDPFRHWNVGERSIQRALNSMGYLRRRARSKPVLSDINKTKRIEFARTHINWTLEDWSRVVWTDETWATGNPHKNTWVTRLVLTDAI
;
A
#
# COMPACT_ATOMS: atom_id res chain seq x y z
N MET A 1 -4.69 -44.22 0.41
CA MET A 1 -5.86 -43.33 0.64
C MET A 1 -5.54 -42.46 1.84
N ASN A 2 -5.42 -41.14 1.67
CA ASN A 2 -5.26 -40.20 2.79
C ASN A 2 -6.62 -39.57 3.12
N PRO A 3 -7.05 -39.51 4.39
CA PRO A 3 -8.27 -38.81 4.75
C PRO A 3 -8.03 -37.30 4.64
N SER A 4 -8.83 -36.63 3.81
CA SER A 4 -8.77 -35.18 3.61
C SER A 4 -9.39 -34.48 4.82
N TYR A 5 -8.57 -33.74 5.59
CA TYR A 5 -9.06 -32.92 6.70
C TYR A 5 -9.82 -31.70 6.15
N PRO A 6 -11.01 -31.35 6.68
CA PRO A 6 -11.71 -30.15 6.28
C PRO A 6 -10.89 -28.93 6.75
N SER A 7 -10.44 -28.11 5.80
CA SER A 7 -9.76 -26.86 6.11
C SER A 7 -10.72 -25.95 6.89
N SER A 8 -10.52 -25.81 8.19
CA SER A 8 -11.18 -24.77 8.99
C SER A 8 -10.67 -23.42 8.51
N GLN A 9 -11.34 -22.84 7.50
CA GLN A 9 -10.97 -21.56 6.94
C GLN A 9 -11.09 -20.49 8.04
N ARG A 10 -9.95 -20.00 8.53
CA ARG A 10 -9.91 -18.85 9.46
C ARG A 10 -10.63 -17.68 8.81
N ARG A 11 -11.77 -17.26 9.37
CA ARG A 11 -12.54 -16.12 8.89
C ARG A 11 -11.67 -14.87 8.87
N ARG A 12 -11.46 -14.29 7.69
CA ARG A 12 -10.64 -13.08 7.51
C ARG A 12 -11.34 -11.90 8.20
N LYS A 13 -10.58 -11.13 9.00
CA LYS A 13 -11.11 -9.98 9.78
C LYS A 13 -11.62 -8.83 8.89
N TYR A 14 -11.06 -8.68 7.69
CA TYR A 14 -11.39 -7.60 6.76
C TYR A 14 -11.87 -8.15 5.42
N LEU A 15 -12.82 -7.44 4.82
CA LEU A 15 -13.39 -7.74 3.51
C LEU A 15 -12.39 -7.36 2.41
N SER A 16 -12.13 -8.25 1.45
CA SER A 16 -11.35 -7.93 0.27
C SER A 16 -12.06 -6.88 -0.60
N SER A 17 -11.32 -6.18 -1.47
CA SER A 17 -11.92 -5.30 -2.48
C SER A 17 -12.89 -6.07 -3.38
N GLU A 18 -12.48 -7.26 -3.80
CA GLU A 18 -13.28 -8.16 -4.64
C GLU A 18 -14.56 -8.61 -3.92
N ASP A 19 -14.48 -9.02 -2.65
CA ASP A 19 -15.65 -9.42 -1.87
C ASP A 19 -16.60 -8.23 -1.64
N CYS A 20 -16.07 -7.02 -1.48
CA CYS A 20 -16.88 -5.82 -1.36
C CYS A 20 -17.68 -5.53 -2.64
N ILE A 21 -17.04 -5.71 -3.81
CA ILE A 21 -17.70 -5.60 -5.12
C ILE A 21 -18.78 -6.68 -5.22
N ARG A 22 -18.46 -7.95 -4.92
CA ARG A 22 -19.40 -9.08 -4.98
C ARG A 22 -20.63 -8.88 -4.09
N VAL A 23 -20.43 -8.44 -2.84
CA VAL A 23 -21.52 -8.13 -1.91
C VAL A 23 -22.45 -7.05 -2.51
N LYS A 24 -21.89 -5.97 -3.07
CA LYS A 24 -22.69 -4.88 -3.64
C LYS A 24 -23.41 -5.27 -4.91
N THR A 25 -22.74 -6.00 -5.80
CA THR A 25 -23.35 -6.55 -7.00
C THR A 25 -24.53 -7.44 -6.64
N LEU A 26 -24.36 -8.37 -5.71
CA LEU A 26 -25.45 -9.23 -5.24
C LEU A 26 -26.56 -8.39 -4.59
N ARG A 27 -26.23 -7.40 -3.76
CA ARG A 27 -27.25 -6.56 -3.11
C ARG A 27 -28.05 -5.70 -4.09
N LYS A 28 -27.44 -5.25 -5.19
CA LYS A 28 -28.02 -4.34 -6.18
C LYS A 28 -28.81 -5.07 -7.27
N TYR A 29 -28.30 -6.21 -7.74
CA TYR A 29 -28.86 -6.93 -8.90
C TYR A 29 -29.63 -8.19 -8.52
N THR A 30 -29.63 -8.58 -7.24
CA THR A 30 -30.40 -9.73 -6.76
C THR A 30 -31.25 -9.35 -5.55
N ASN A 31 -32.41 -9.99 -5.40
CA ASN A 31 -33.27 -9.83 -4.22
C ASN A 31 -32.78 -10.64 -3.01
N LYS A 32 -31.48 -10.94 -2.93
CA LYS A 32 -30.92 -11.72 -1.81
C LYS A 32 -30.86 -10.90 -0.53
N THR A 33 -31.17 -11.56 0.59
CA THR A 33 -31.02 -10.98 1.92
C THR A 33 -29.55 -10.93 2.34
N ILE A 34 -29.22 -10.08 3.33
CA ILE A 34 -27.85 -9.95 3.86
C ILE A 34 -27.31 -11.32 4.32
N GLN A 35 -28.16 -12.17 4.90
CA GLN A 35 -27.80 -13.49 5.38
C GLN A 35 -27.52 -14.47 4.24
N GLN A 36 -28.31 -14.42 3.16
CA GLN A 36 -28.07 -15.25 1.97
C GLN A 36 -26.75 -14.88 1.29
N ILE A 37 -26.47 -13.58 1.15
CA ILE A 37 -25.20 -13.09 0.59
C ILE A 37 -24.01 -13.51 1.47
N ALA A 38 -24.16 -13.46 2.79
CA ALA A 38 -23.12 -13.89 3.73
C ALA A 38 -22.78 -15.38 3.58
N ASN A 39 -23.81 -16.22 3.46
CA ASN A 39 -23.63 -17.67 3.27
C ASN A 39 -22.99 -17.99 1.92
N ASP A 40 -23.46 -17.37 0.84
CA ASP A 40 -22.95 -17.59 -0.53
C ASP A 40 -21.46 -17.23 -0.68
N LEU A 41 -21.02 -16.20 0.06
CA LEU A 41 -19.64 -15.69 0.00
C LEU A 41 -18.75 -16.21 1.14
N GLY A 42 -19.29 -17.02 2.06
CA GLY A 42 -18.55 -17.49 3.24
C GLY A 42 -18.13 -16.38 4.21
N LEU A 43 -18.86 -15.26 4.22
CA LEU A 43 -18.57 -14.06 5.01
C LEU A 43 -19.42 -13.99 6.28
N SER A 44 -19.04 -13.12 7.22
CA SER A 44 -19.91 -12.80 8.36
C SER A 44 -21.05 -11.89 7.93
N TRP A 45 -22.24 -12.10 8.49
CA TRP A 45 -23.39 -11.21 8.35
C TRP A 45 -23.03 -9.74 8.61
N TYR A 46 -22.21 -9.48 9.63
CA TYR A 46 -21.78 -8.13 10.00
C TYR A 46 -20.91 -7.48 8.92
N GLN A 47 -20.05 -8.27 8.25
CA GLN A 47 -19.20 -7.79 7.16
C GLN A 47 -20.05 -7.37 5.94
N VAL A 48 -21.08 -8.16 5.62
CA VAL A 48 -22.01 -7.86 4.52
C VAL A 48 -22.85 -6.63 4.85
N GLN A 49 -23.38 -6.53 6.07
CA GLN A 49 -24.13 -5.37 6.52
C GLN A 49 -23.31 -4.08 6.42
N HIS A 50 -22.07 -4.09 6.95
CA HIS A 50 -21.16 -2.95 6.86
C HIS A 50 -20.81 -2.57 5.42
N ALA A 51 -20.63 -3.55 4.54
CA ALA A 51 -20.35 -3.28 3.12
C ALA A 51 -21.54 -2.66 2.39
N CYS A 52 -22.77 -3.11 2.69
CA CYS A 52 -24.02 -2.57 2.13
C CYS A 52 -24.34 -1.16 2.63
N ALA A 53 -23.98 -0.83 3.88
CA ALA A 53 -24.21 0.50 4.47
C ALA A 53 -23.26 1.58 3.91
N ARG A 54 -22.22 1.21 3.16
CA ARG A 54 -21.25 2.14 2.57
C ARG A 54 -21.73 2.62 1.21
N HIS A 55 -21.87 3.94 1.05
CA HIS A 55 -22.21 4.56 -0.24
C HIS A 55 -21.13 4.43 -1.33
N SER A 56 -19.85 4.24 -0.96
CA SER A 56 -18.75 4.09 -1.92
C SER A 56 -18.60 2.64 -2.38
N GLU A 57 -18.59 2.35 -3.68
CA GLU A 57 -18.48 1.00 -4.26
C GLU A 57 -17.14 0.30 -3.94
N SER A 58 -16.06 1.08 -3.75
CA SER A 58 -14.75 0.57 -3.35
C SER A 58 -14.52 0.67 -1.83
N PRO A 59 -13.71 -0.23 -1.24
CA PRO A 59 -13.19 -0.03 0.11
C PRO A 59 -12.41 1.29 0.17
N ASN A 60 -12.45 1.99 1.31
CA ASN A 60 -11.54 3.12 1.50
C ASN A 60 -10.11 2.60 1.39
N ILE A 61 -9.40 3.06 0.37
CA ILE A 61 -7.95 2.93 0.32
C ILE A 61 -7.47 3.56 1.63
N ARG A 62 -6.75 2.78 2.43
CA ARG A 62 -6.02 3.33 3.56
C ARG A 62 -5.02 4.32 2.96
N THR A 63 -5.38 5.59 2.91
CA THR A 63 -4.42 6.65 2.67
C THR A 63 -3.47 6.55 3.84
N GLY A 64 -2.25 6.08 3.58
CA GLY A 64 -1.20 6.17 4.59
C GLY A 64 -1.11 7.62 5.07
N ARG A 65 -0.64 7.83 6.30
CA ARG A 65 -0.41 9.19 6.83
C ARG A 65 0.25 10.03 5.73
N PRO A 66 -0.34 11.17 5.32
CA PRO A 66 0.29 12.01 4.30
C PRO A 66 1.72 12.25 4.76
N PRO A 67 2.71 11.89 3.94
CA PRO A 67 4.07 11.91 4.42
C PRO A 67 4.43 13.38 4.61
N ALA A 68 4.50 13.86 5.85
CA ALA A 68 4.99 15.21 6.18
C ALA A 68 6.33 15.50 5.47
N ARG A 69 7.11 14.44 5.21
CA ARG A 69 8.32 14.48 4.39
C ARG A 69 8.12 15.03 2.97
N ARG A 70 6.94 14.96 2.34
CA ARG A 70 6.68 15.46 0.98
C ARG A 70 6.23 16.93 0.94
N MET A 71 5.78 17.47 2.07
CA MET A 71 5.27 18.84 2.18
C MET A 71 6.38 19.85 1.85
N SER A 72 6.05 20.96 1.17
CA SER A 72 6.98 22.07 0.99
C SER A 72 7.28 22.76 2.32
N TYR A 73 8.31 23.59 2.40
CA TYR A 73 8.57 24.36 3.61
C TYR A 73 7.42 25.34 3.91
N LEU A 74 6.81 25.90 2.86
CA LEU A 74 5.59 26.69 2.98
C LEU A 74 4.43 25.86 3.54
N ASP A 75 4.16 24.68 2.96
CA ASP A 75 3.10 23.80 3.45
C ASP A 75 3.32 23.44 4.92
N LEU A 76 4.57 23.13 5.31
CA LEU A 76 4.93 22.84 6.71
C LEU A 76 4.62 24.01 7.65
N SER A 77 4.79 25.25 7.20
CA SER A 77 4.42 26.44 7.98
C SER A 77 2.91 26.60 8.16
N LEU A 78 2.14 26.20 7.14
CA LEU A 78 0.69 26.27 7.17
C LEU A 78 0.07 25.10 7.96
N ASP A 79 0.69 23.93 7.92
CA ASP A 79 0.34 22.73 8.69
C ASP A 79 1.53 21.73 8.64
N PRO A 80 2.01 21.13 9.74
CA PRO A 80 1.48 21.10 11.10
C PRO A 80 1.96 22.26 12.01
N PHE A 81 2.89 23.09 11.55
CA PHE A 81 3.57 24.08 12.41
C PHE A 81 2.88 25.45 12.48
N ARG A 82 1.63 25.53 12.00
CA ARG A 82 0.82 26.78 12.02
C ARG A 82 0.81 27.48 13.37
N HIS A 83 0.71 26.68 14.44
CA HIS A 83 0.62 27.16 15.81
C HIS A 83 1.89 27.83 16.32
N TRP A 84 3.05 27.60 15.69
CA TRP A 84 4.29 28.31 16.00
C TRP A 84 4.42 29.66 15.29
N ASN A 85 3.50 29.99 14.37
CA ASN A 85 3.50 31.24 13.61
C ASN A 85 4.86 31.54 12.94
N VAL A 86 5.51 30.50 12.43
CA VAL A 86 6.82 30.59 11.77
C VAL A 86 6.66 30.61 10.26
N GLY A 87 7.50 31.40 9.58
CA GLY A 87 7.52 31.44 8.12
C GLY A 87 8.36 30.31 7.49
N GLU A 88 8.21 30.15 6.18
CA GLU A 88 8.94 29.16 5.36
C GLU A 88 10.46 29.15 5.63
N ARG A 89 11.08 30.33 5.63
CA ARG A 89 12.53 30.50 5.81
C ARG A 89 13.01 30.01 7.19
N SER A 90 12.20 30.21 8.23
CA SER A 90 12.52 29.76 9.58
C SER A 90 12.53 28.23 9.66
N ILE A 91 11.53 27.59 9.06
CA ILE A 91 11.44 26.13 8.97
C ILE A 91 12.62 25.56 8.18
N GLN A 92 12.95 26.16 7.04
CA GLN A 92 14.08 25.73 6.22
C GLN A 92 15.40 25.78 7.02
N ARG A 93 15.67 26.89 7.73
CA ARG A 93 16.89 27.05 8.54
C ARG A 93 16.95 26.03 9.67
N ALA A 94 15.86 25.85 10.40
CA ALA A 94 15.79 24.89 11.51
C ALA A 94 16.01 23.44 11.04
N LEU A 95 15.40 23.05 9.92
CA LEU A 95 15.60 21.73 9.34
C LEU A 95 17.04 21.54 8.85
N ASN A 96 17.60 22.55 8.18
CA ASN A 96 18.99 22.51 7.71
C ASN A 96 19.98 22.40 8.88
N SER A 97 19.77 23.13 9.99
CA SER A 97 20.63 23.03 11.17
C SER A 97 20.58 21.64 11.83
N MET A 98 19.48 20.91 11.63
CA MET A 98 19.35 19.51 12.06
C MET A 98 19.78 18.49 10.99
N GLY A 99 20.35 18.94 9.86
CA GLY A 99 20.82 18.07 8.77
C GLY A 99 19.73 17.57 7.81
N TYR A 100 18.51 18.09 7.89
CA TYR A 100 17.41 17.74 7.00
C TYR A 100 17.39 18.63 5.76
N LEU A 101 17.53 18.02 4.59
CA LEU A 101 17.55 18.72 3.32
C LEU A 101 16.42 18.24 2.41
N ARG A 102 15.88 19.16 1.61
CA ARG A 102 14.92 18.84 0.54
C ARG A 102 15.65 18.23 -0.64
N ARG A 103 15.26 17.01 -1.02
CA ARG A 103 15.91 16.19 -2.05
C ARG A 103 14.86 15.47 -2.89
N ARG A 104 15.22 15.09 -4.12
CA ARG A 104 14.38 14.22 -4.95
C ARG A 104 14.17 12.88 -4.24
N ALA A 105 12.93 12.42 -4.16
CA ALA A 105 12.58 11.13 -3.58
C ALA A 105 13.34 10.00 -4.32
N ARG A 106 13.82 9.01 -3.57
CA ARG A 106 14.41 7.82 -4.19
C ARG A 106 13.28 7.07 -4.91
N SER A 107 13.50 6.73 -6.17
CA SER A 107 12.52 5.99 -6.99
C SER A 107 12.26 4.59 -6.43
N LYS A 108 13.26 3.98 -5.79
CA LYS A 108 13.16 2.65 -5.20
C LYS A 108 13.23 2.73 -3.66
N PRO A 109 12.41 1.95 -2.95
CA PRO A 109 12.56 1.78 -1.51
C PRO A 109 13.92 1.14 -1.19
N VAL A 110 14.40 1.37 0.03
CA VAL A 110 15.64 0.73 0.50
C VAL A 110 15.43 -0.78 0.59
N LEU A 111 16.40 -1.55 0.12
CA LEU A 111 16.39 -3.01 0.26
C LEU A 111 16.63 -3.36 1.72
N SER A 112 15.62 -3.92 2.39
CA SER A 112 15.80 -4.55 3.70
C SER A 112 16.72 -5.76 3.57
N ASP A 113 17.42 -6.11 4.65
CA ASP A 113 18.35 -7.25 4.62
C ASP A 113 17.62 -8.57 4.32
N ILE A 114 16.37 -8.71 4.80
CA ILE A 114 15.48 -9.83 4.45
C ILE A 114 15.21 -9.89 2.94
N ASN A 115 14.99 -8.75 2.29
CA ASN A 115 14.77 -8.73 0.85
C ASN A 115 16.06 -9.03 0.07
N LYS A 116 17.23 -8.61 0.60
CA LYS A 116 18.52 -8.94 0.02
C LYS A 116 18.78 -10.45 0.08
N THR A 117 18.58 -11.08 1.23
CA THR A 117 18.81 -12.52 1.40
C THR A 117 17.91 -13.34 0.48
N LYS A 118 16.61 -13.04 0.45
CA LYS A 118 15.65 -13.71 -0.46
C LYS A 118 16.03 -13.56 -1.93
N ARG A 119 16.47 -12.37 -2.35
CA ARG A 119 16.93 -12.14 -3.73
C ARG A 119 18.18 -12.94 -4.07
N ILE A 120 19.14 -13.02 -3.14
CA ILE A 120 20.37 -13.80 -3.32
C ILE A 120 20.04 -15.28 -3.39
N GLU A 121 19.18 -15.79 -2.51
CA GLU A 121 18.74 -17.18 -2.49
C GLU A 121 18.02 -17.56 -3.78
N PHE A 122 17.10 -16.71 -4.25
CA PHE A 122 16.43 -16.89 -5.54
C PHE A 122 17.44 -16.95 -6.70
N ALA A 123 18.38 -16.01 -6.74
CA ALA A 123 19.40 -15.98 -7.80
C ALA A 123 20.31 -17.23 -7.78
N ARG A 124 20.68 -17.72 -6.59
CA ARG A 124 21.51 -18.93 -6.44
C ARG A 124 20.76 -20.20 -6.87
N THR A 125 19.50 -20.33 -6.49
CA THR A 125 18.68 -21.51 -6.83
C THR A 125 18.38 -21.61 -8.32
N HIS A 126 18.37 -20.47 -9.02
CA HIS A 126 18.03 -20.39 -10.45
C HIS A 126 19.26 -20.07 -11.33
N ILE A 127 20.49 -20.19 -10.78
CA ILE A 127 21.72 -19.84 -11.50
C ILE A 127 21.98 -20.69 -12.75
N ASN A 128 21.56 -21.96 -12.70
CA ASN A 128 21.74 -22.95 -13.76
C ASN A 128 20.46 -23.18 -14.58
N TRP A 129 19.45 -22.32 -14.43
CA TRP A 129 18.20 -22.48 -15.18
C TRP A 129 18.39 -22.20 -16.67
N THR A 130 17.79 -23.07 -17.48
CA THR A 130 17.79 -22.94 -18.94
C THR A 130 16.66 -22.05 -19.43
N LEU A 131 16.68 -21.67 -20.71
CA LEU A 131 15.58 -20.89 -21.32
C LEU A 131 14.23 -21.63 -21.21
N GLU A 132 14.24 -22.96 -21.32
CA GLU A 132 13.06 -23.82 -21.17
C GLU A 132 12.48 -23.77 -19.74
N ASP A 133 13.32 -23.57 -18.73
CA ASP A 133 12.87 -23.46 -17.33
C ASP A 133 12.24 -22.09 -17.08
N TRP A 134 12.85 -21.02 -17.62
CA TRP A 134 12.31 -19.67 -17.53
C TRP A 134 11.00 -19.49 -18.28
N SER A 135 10.81 -20.17 -19.42
CA SER A 135 9.58 -20.07 -20.22
C SER A 135 8.35 -20.63 -19.50
N ARG A 136 8.55 -21.48 -18.48
CA ARG A 136 7.48 -22.03 -17.63
C ARG A 136 7.04 -21.07 -16.53
N VAL A 137 7.78 -20.00 -16.27
CA VAL A 137 7.47 -19.02 -15.22
C VAL A 137 6.60 -17.90 -15.76
N VAL A 138 5.41 -17.77 -15.20
CA VAL A 138 4.52 -16.63 -15.46
C VAL A 138 4.65 -15.63 -14.32
N TRP A 139 5.07 -14.42 -14.67
CA TRP A 139 5.16 -13.30 -13.73
C TRP A 139 3.88 -12.47 -13.80
N THR A 140 3.23 -12.27 -12.66
CA THR A 140 2.09 -11.36 -12.53
C THR A 140 2.41 -10.27 -11.52
N ASP A 141 2.10 -9.02 -11.88
CA ASP A 141 2.18 -7.88 -10.98
C ASP A 141 1.02 -6.93 -11.28
N GLU A 142 0.53 -6.24 -10.25
CA GLU A 142 -0.54 -5.26 -10.38
C GLU A 142 0.08 -3.87 -10.56
N THR A 143 -0.36 -3.14 -11.58
CA THR A 143 0.05 -1.75 -11.79
C THR A 143 -1.15 -0.82 -11.88
N TRP A 144 -1.04 0.36 -11.28
CA TRP A 144 -2.04 1.42 -11.41
C TRP A 144 -1.60 2.40 -12.49
N ALA A 145 -2.27 2.38 -13.64
CA ALA A 145 -2.11 3.41 -14.65
C ALA A 145 -2.96 4.64 -14.27
N THR A 146 -2.31 5.70 -13.82
CA THR A 146 -2.96 7.02 -13.67
C THR A 146 -2.45 7.92 -14.78
N GLY A 147 -3.34 8.65 -15.47
CA GLY A 147 -3.00 9.56 -16.58
C GLY A 147 -2.26 10.83 -16.18
N ASN A 148 -1.68 10.87 -14.97
CA ASN A 148 -0.95 12.04 -14.50
C ASN A 148 0.49 12.02 -15.02
N PRO A 149 1.03 13.15 -15.51
CA PRO A 149 2.42 13.24 -15.90
C PRO A 149 3.34 12.89 -14.72
N HIS A 150 4.43 12.18 -15.00
CA HIS A 150 5.43 11.83 -14.01
C HIS A 150 6.06 13.12 -13.43
N LYS A 151 5.73 13.45 -12.19
CA LYS A 151 6.31 14.61 -11.48
C LYS A 151 7.46 14.15 -10.60
N ASN A 152 8.54 14.95 -10.58
CA ASN A 152 9.57 14.81 -9.57
C ASN A 152 8.93 14.95 -8.18
N THR A 153 8.96 13.87 -7.40
CA THR A 153 8.51 13.91 -6.01
C THR A 153 9.67 14.41 -5.14
N TRP A 154 9.46 15.49 -4.39
CA TRP A 154 10.43 16.01 -3.44
C TRP A 154 10.13 15.51 -2.03
N VAL A 155 11.19 15.22 -1.28
CA VAL A 155 11.10 14.83 0.12
C VAL A 155 12.17 15.53 0.95
N THR A 156 11.80 15.94 2.15
CA THR A 156 12.73 16.36 3.20
C THR A 156 13.21 15.10 3.94
N ARG A 157 14.52 14.87 3.95
CA ARG A 157 15.14 13.73 4.65
C ARG A 157 16.45 14.15 5.29
N LEU A 158 16.81 13.47 6.37
CA LEU A 158 18.13 13.58 6.98
C LEU A 158 19.16 13.14 5.93
N VAL A 159 20.15 14.00 5.70
CA VAL A 159 21.33 13.65 4.93
C VAL A 159 22.43 13.44 5.96
N LEU A 160 22.80 12.18 6.16
CA LEU A 160 24.07 11.89 6.82
C LEU A 160 25.13 12.48 5.89
N THR A 161 25.75 13.58 6.32
CA THR A 161 27.03 13.98 5.76
C THR A 161 27.97 12.85 6.14
N ASP A 162 28.27 11.96 5.19
CA ASP A 162 29.50 11.20 5.30
C ASP A 162 30.59 12.26 5.48
N ALA A 163 31.25 12.23 6.64
CA ALA A 163 32.40 13.07 6.89
C ALA A 163 33.35 12.91 5.70
N ILE A 164 33.75 14.05 5.13
CA ILE A 164 34.79 14.12 4.09
C ILE A 164 36.05 13.45 4.63
#